data_AF-A0A060RRC2-F1
#
_entry.id   AF-A0A060RRC2-F1
#
_cell.length_a   1.000
_cell.length_b   1.000
_cell.length_c   1.000
_cell.angle_alpha   90.00
_cell.angle_beta   90.00
_cell.angle_gamma   90.00
#
_symmetry.space_group_name_H-M   'P 1'
#
loop_
_entity.id
_entity.type
_entity.pdbx_description
1 polymer ?
#
loop_
_entity_poly.entity_id
_entity_poly.type
_entity_poly.pdbx_seq_one_letter_code
_entity_poly.pdbx_strand_id
1 'polypeptide(L)'
;MKLHYSKILLFVLPINILAHNKNKPSITPRHTTRYTSRVLSEGDVQSSNYDHDPQMKKVMKKFQDRTSQRLRKYDERMQDKRQKRKEERDKNIKKIIEKDKMDKSLAEKVEKGCLRCGCALGGGILPVWGLVSGLWYATLSQHVTKLAIQKGIEAGLEEGIKQIGLIFQKSSYGTVPKFTVEQMLSSGEFTKGVDLFDMVKHINTMYKESPDSTYSQFWSKIYDMVTEGGIDAFNEYNEANIAAVTKAFEEVKAAEFLAKTGLLSNTIIASIVTIIIIVLIMVIIYLVLRYRRKKKMKKRAQYTKLLNQ
;
A
#
# COMPACT_ATOMS: atom_id res chain seq x y z
N MET A 1 -0.30 18.80 -9.87
CA MET A 1 -0.29 18.44 -8.44
C MET A 1 0.94 17.59 -8.05
N LYS A 2 2.16 17.95 -8.50
CA LYS A 2 3.37 17.09 -8.40
C LYS A 2 4.57 17.72 -7.65
N LEU A 3 4.43 18.89 -7.02
CA LEU A 3 5.57 19.62 -6.44
C LEU A 3 5.53 19.82 -4.91
N HIS A 4 4.46 19.37 -4.22
CA HIS A 4 4.33 19.57 -2.76
C HIS A 4 4.83 18.39 -1.91
N TYR A 5 5.09 17.22 -2.50
CA TYR A 5 5.52 16.03 -1.76
C TYR A 5 7.02 16.04 -1.40
N SER A 6 7.87 16.75 -2.16
CA SER A 6 9.31 16.85 -1.86
C SER A 6 9.62 17.85 -0.75
N LYS A 7 8.80 18.89 -0.58
CA LYS A 7 8.97 19.91 0.48
C LYS A 7 8.65 19.38 1.89
N ILE A 8 7.72 18.44 2.02
CA ILE A 8 7.39 17.82 3.32
C ILE A 8 8.51 16.87 3.77
N LEU A 9 9.19 16.20 2.85
CA LEU A 9 10.31 15.31 3.15
C LEU A 9 11.57 16.06 3.62
N LEU A 10 11.79 17.29 3.14
CA LEU A 10 12.95 18.12 3.49
C LEU A 10 12.83 18.80 4.87
N PHE A 11 11.64 18.89 5.45
CA PHE A 11 11.43 19.52 6.77
C PHE A 11 11.70 18.58 7.96
N VAL A 12 11.82 17.27 7.75
CA VAL A 12 12.07 16.29 8.83
C VAL A 12 13.57 16.12 9.11
N LEU A 13 14.43 16.54 8.18
CA LEU A 13 15.89 16.42 8.29
C LEU A 13 16.56 17.37 9.30
N PRO A 14 16.17 18.67 9.45
CA PRO A 14 16.83 19.55 10.42
C PRO A 14 16.38 19.35 11.87
N ILE A 15 15.18 18.81 12.13
CA ILE A 15 14.65 18.64 13.50
C ILE A 15 15.38 17.49 14.25
N ASN A 16 15.87 16.48 13.52
CA ASN A 16 16.67 15.40 14.11
C ASN A 16 18.14 15.78 14.39
N ILE A 17 18.61 16.94 13.90
CA ILE A 17 19.97 17.43 14.15
C ILE A 17 19.98 18.38 15.37
N LEU A 18 18.87 19.06 15.67
CA LEU A 18 18.77 19.96 16.83
C LEU A 18 18.54 19.23 18.18
N ALA A 19 18.01 18.01 18.16
CA ALA A 19 17.70 17.25 19.37
C ALA A 19 18.89 16.44 19.95
N HIS A 20 20.08 16.52 19.33
CA HIS A 20 21.24 15.72 19.75
C HIS A 20 22.45 16.56 20.16
N ASN A 21 22.25 17.70 20.83
CA ASN A 21 23.32 18.34 21.59
C ASN A 21 23.42 17.71 22.99
N LYS A 22 24.33 16.74 23.15
CA LYS A 22 24.78 16.25 24.47
C LYS A 22 26.15 16.82 24.83
N ASN A 23 26.32 18.13 24.74
CA ASN A 23 27.44 18.79 25.41
C ASN A 23 27.04 19.04 26.86
N LYS A 24 27.29 18.06 27.74
CA LYS A 24 27.49 18.39 29.15
C LYS A 24 28.81 19.14 29.24
N PRO A 25 28.87 20.37 29.77
CA PRO A 25 30.14 20.95 30.17
C PRO A 25 30.71 20.01 31.25
N SER A 26 31.79 19.31 30.94
CA SER A 26 32.59 18.64 31.95
C SER A 26 33.18 19.74 32.82
N ILE A 27 32.60 19.98 33.98
CA ILE A 27 33.28 20.69 35.06
C ILE A 27 34.46 19.81 35.41
N THR A 28 35.64 20.17 34.90
CA THR A 28 36.91 19.59 35.29
C THR A 28 37.14 20.00 36.75
N PRO A 29 37.07 19.08 37.74
CA PRO A 29 37.62 19.41 39.03
C PRO A 29 39.12 19.46 38.82
N ARG A 30 39.73 20.64 38.93
CA ARG A 30 41.16 20.73 39.21
C ARG A 30 41.39 20.04 40.55
N HIS A 31 41.63 18.73 40.51
CA HIS A 31 42.40 18.10 41.56
C HIS A 31 43.80 18.68 41.43
N THR A 32 44.08 19.74 42.19
CA THR A 32 45.44 19.97 42.66
C THR A 32 45.85 18.68 43.33
N THR A 33 46.69 17.92 42.65
CA THR A 33 47.39 16.76 43.21
C THR A 33 48.29 17.31 44.31
N ARG A 34 47.75 17.49 45.52
CA ARG A 34 48.57 17.62 46.71
C ARG A 34 49.09 16.23 46.99
N TYR A 35 50.14 15.87 46.27
CA TYR A 35 51.00 14.74 46.61
C TYR A 35 51.71 15.15 47.90
N THR A 36 51.00 15.10 49.03
CA THR A 36 51.68 14.81 50.30
C THR A 36 52.14 13.37 50.14
N SER A 37 53.29 13.21 49.49
CA SER A 37 54.09 12.02 49.68
C SER A 37 54.31 11.95 51.18
N ARG A 38 53.56 11.08 51.84
CA ARG A 38 54.08 10.43 53.03
C ARG A 38 55.19 9.53 52.52
N VAL A 39 56.31 10.14 52.11
CA VAL A 39 57.59 9.46 52.17
C VAL A 39 57.69 9.16 53.65
N LEU A 40 57.43 7.90 54.00
CA LEU A 40 57.81 7.38 55.29
C LEU A 40 59.33 7.61 55.31
N SER A 41 59.75 8.67 55.99
CA SER A 41 61.14 8.82 56.38
C SER A 41 61.37 7.60 57.27
N GLU A 42 62.02 6.58 56.72
CA GLU A 42 62.65 5.52 57.50
C GLU A 42 63.73 6.22 58.33
N GLY A 43 63.32 6.80 59.46
CA GLY A 43 64.26 7.09 60.52
C GLY A 43 64.69 5.76 61.08
N ASP A 44 66.00 5.56 61.23
CA ASP A 44 66.58 4.39 61.88
C ASP A 44 66.04 4.29 63.31
N VAL A 45 64.90 3.62 63.46
CA VAL A 45 64.38 3.22 64.75
C VAL A 45 65.31 2.14 65.21
N GLN A 46 66.22 2.50 66.12
CA GLN A 46 67.00 1.54 66.89
C GLN A 46 66.02 0.50 67.42
N SER A 47 66.05 -0.69 66.80
CA SER A 47 65.13 -1.78 67.12
C SER A 47 65.53 -2.30 68.49
N SER A 48 64.92 -1.75 69.52
CA SER A 48 64.94 -2.33 70.86
C SER A 48 64.39 -3.74 70.76
N ASN A 49 65.28 -4.74 70.89
CA ASN A 49 64.95 -6.15 70.74
C ASN A 49 64.14 -6.63 71.96
N TYR A 50 62.83 -6.40 71.94
CA TYR A 50 61.89 -6.76 73.01
C TYR A 50 61.31 -8.18 72.85
N ASP A 51 61.90 -9.02 72.01
CA ASP A 51 61.40 -10.36 71.72
C ASP A 51 61.33 -11.28 72.95
N HIS A 52 62.02 -10.92 74.04
CA HIS A 52 62.05 -11.69 75.28
C HIS A 52 61.42 -10.96 76.48
N ASP A 53 60.89 -9.74 76.29
CA ASP A 53 60.18 -9.01 77.35
C ASP A 53 58.76 -9.61 77.56
N PRO A 54 58.48 -10.18 78.76
CA PRO A 54 57.18 -10.77 79.07
C PRO A 54 56.01 -9.78 78.96
N GLN A 55 56.24 -8.50 79.23
CA GLN A 55 55.21 -7.45 79.15
C GLN A 55 54.96 -7.06 77.70
N MET A 56 56.01 -6.90 76.89
CA MET A 56 55.87 -6.57 75.46
C MET A 56 55.18 -7.69 74.69
N LYS A 57 55.51 -8.97 74.96
CA LYS A 57 54.81 -10.13 74.39
C LYS A 57 53.31 -10.13 74.69
N LYS A 58 52.90 -9.73 75.90
CA LYS A 58 51.47 -9.62 76.27
C LYS A 58 50.76 -8.50 75.50
N VAL A 59 51.41 -7.35 75.30
CA VAL A 59 50.86 -6.22 74.52
C VAL A 59 50.73 -6.60 73.05
N MET A 60 51.76 -7.22 72.47
CA MET A 60 51.78 -7.66 71.08
C MET A 60 50.67 -8.71 70.81
N LYS A 61 50.49 -9.67 71.72
CA LYS A 61 49.41 -10.66 71.64
C LYS A 61 48.03 -9.99 71.70
N LYS A 62 47.81 -9.03 72.62
CA LYS A 62 46.58 -8.22 72.67
C LYS A 62 46.32 -7.43 71.39
N PHE A 63 47.37 -6.92 70.75
CA PHE A 63 47.25 -6.19 69.48
C PHE A 63 46.90 -7.12 68.33
N GLN A 64 47.57 -8.27 68.20
CA GLN A 64 47.25 -9.30 67.21
C GLN A 64 45.82 -9.83 67.36
N ASP A 65 45.38 -10.10 68.59
CA ASP A 65 44.02 -10.56 68.88
C ASP A 65 42.98 -9.51 68.46
N ARG A 66 43.19 -8.24 68.83
CA ARG A 66 42.32 -7.12 68.43
C ARG A 66 42.31 -6.89 66.93
N THR A 67 43.46 -7.02 66.26
CA THR A 67 43.59 -6.81 64.82
C THR A 67 42.89 -7.93 64.06
N SER A 68 43.05 -9.19 64.50
CA SER A 68 42.36 -10.36 63.95
C SER A 68 40.84 -10.24 64.09
N GLN A 69 40.34 -9.73 65.23
CA GLN A 69 38.92 -9.45 65.42
C GLN A 69 38.39 -8.36 64.46
N ARG A 70 39.16 -7.31 64.21
CA ARG A 70 38.77 -6.24 63.26
C ARG A 70 38.75 -6.73 61.82
N LEU A 71 39.71 -7.56 61.44
CA LEU A 71 39.75 -8.20 60.11
C LEU A 71 38.52 -9.10 59.91
N ARG A 72 38.19 -9.98 60.87
CA ARG A 72 36.96 -10.78 60.81
C ARG A 72 35.70 -9.92 60.66
N LYS A 73 35.55 -8.87 61.49
CA LYS A 73 34.41 -7.94 61.40
C LYS A 73 34.39 -7.12 60.09
N TYR A 74 35.54 -6.90 59.47
CA TYR A 74 35.61 -6.25 58.16
C TYR A 74 35.19 -7.22 57.05
N ASP A 75 35.69 -8.45 57.09
CA ASP A 75 35.37 -9.50 56.12
C ASP A 75 33.89 -9.88 56.16
N GLU A 76 33.28 -10.01 57.33
CA GLU A 76 31.84 -10.24 57.50
C GLU A 76 31.01 -9.09 56.89
N ARG A 77 31.40 -7.83 57.15
CA ARG A 77 30.74 -6.66 56.53
C ARG A 77 30.95 -6.58 55.02
N MET A 78 32.08 -7.08 54.54
CA MET A 78 32.40 -7.12 53.11
C MET A 78 31.70 -8.26 52.38
N GLN A 79 31.46 -9.39 53.03
CA GLN A 79 30.72 -10.51 52.46
C GLN A 79 29.31 -10.08 52.04
N ASP A 80 28.55 -9.42 52.92
CA ASP A 80 27.18 -8.99 52.60
C ASP A 80 27.15 -7.99 51.42
N LYS A 81 28.11 -7.05 51.37
CA LYS A 81 28.24 -6.11 50.24
C LYS A 81 28.64 -6.80 48.93
N ARG A 82 29.52 -7.80 49.00
CA ARG A 82 29.94 -8.59 47.82
C ARG A 82 28.78 -9.45 47.32
N GLN A 83 28.02 -10.06 48.22
CA GLN A 83 26.84 -10.87 47.92
C GLN A 83 25.77 -10.03 47.20
N LYS A 84 25.39 -8.87 47.77
CA LYS A 84 24.42 -7.95 47.15
C LYS A 84 24.82 -7.52 45.74
N ARG A 85 26.09 -7.15 45.54
CA ARG A 85 26.57 -6.77 44.19
C ARG A 85 26.65 -7.94 43.22
N LYS A 86 26.83 -9.17 43.70
CA LYS A 86 26.79 -10.38 42.87
C LYS A 86 25.36 -10.65 42.41
N GLU A 87 24.40 -10.64 43.34
CA GLU A 87 22.98 -10.82 43.05
C GLU A 87 22.42 -9.75 42.09
N GLU A 88 22.81 -8.49 42.28
CA GLU A 88 22.41 -7.40 41.40
C GLU A 88 22.99 -7.59 39.98
N ARG A 89 24.24 -8.05 39.87
CA ARG A 89 24.87 -8.37 38.58
C ARG A 89 24.15 -9.52 37.90
N ASP A 90 23.86 -10.59 38.64
CA ASP A 90 23.18 -11.78 38.11
C ASP A 90 21.75 -11.45 37.66
N LYS A 91 21.01 -10.61 38.42
CA LYS A 91 19.71 -10.06 38.00
C LYS A 91 19.82 -9.28 36.68
N ASN A 92 20.81 -8.39 36.58
CA ASN A 92 21.01 -7.58 35.36
C ASN A 92 21.38 -8.46 34.16
N ILE A 93 22.26 -9.46 34.35
CA ILE A 93 22.63 -10.43 33.31
C ILE A 93 21.39 -11.21 32.86
N LYS A 94 20.58 -11.73 33.79
CA LYS A 94 19.35 -12.47 33.47
C LYS A 94 18.38 -11.62 32.64
N LYS A 95 18.21 -10.35 33.01
CA LYS A 95 17.35 -9.39 32.28
C LYS A 95 17.86 -9.08 30.87
N ILE A 96 19.18 -9.03 30.67
CA ILE A 96 19.79 -8.86 29.34
C ILE A 96 19.56 -10.10 28.47
N ILE A 97 19.75 -11.30 29.04
CA ILE A 97 19.56 -12.57 28.32
C ILE A 97 18.10 -12.74 27.88
N GLU A 98 17.14 -12.50 28.77
CA GLU A 98 15.71 -12.56 28.43
C GLU A 98 15.35 -11.58 27.30
N LYS A 99 15.87 -10.35 27.38
CA LYS A 99 15.62 -9.33 26.35
C LYS A 99 16.22 -9.70 25.00
N ASP A 100 17.44 -10.24 24.98
CA ASP A 100 18.06 -10.70 23.73
C ASP A 100 17.32 -11.92 23.14
N LYS A 101 16.80 -12.81 23.98
CA LYS A 101 16.00 -13.97 23.56
C LYS A 101 14.66 -13.54 22.91
N MET A 102 13.95 -12.60 23.51
CA MET A 102 12.74 -11.98 22.94
C MET A 102 13.03 -11.25 21.62
N ASP A 103 14.13 -10.51 21.58
CA ASP A 103 14.54 -9.78 20.38
C ASP A 103 14.91 -10.73 19.23
N LYS A 104 15.58 -11.84 19.53
CA LYS A 104 15.98 -12.88 18.57
C LYS A 104 14.76 -13.64 18.02
N SER A 105 13.79 -14.00 18.87
CA SER A 105 12.58 -14.70 18.43
C SER A 105 11.69 -13.82 17.54
N LEU A 106 11.58 -12.53 17.85
CA LEU A 106 10.88 -11.57 16.98
C LEU A 106 11.58 -11.41 15.64
N ALA A 107 12.91 -11.31 15.62
CA ALA A 107 13.67 -11.20 14.39
C ALA A 107 13.51 -12.44 13.49
N GLU A 108 13.59 -13.64 14.07
CA GLU A 108 13.44 -14.89 13.32
C GLU A 108 12.03 -15.03 12.73
N LYS A 109 10.99 -14.65 13.48
CA LYS A 109 9.60 -14.64 12.99
C LYS A 109 9.41 -13.69 11.82
N VAL A 110 9.96 -12.47 11.91
CA VAL A 110 9.83 -11.47 10.83
C VAL A 110 10.68 -11.88 9.62
N GLU A 111 11.86 -12.46 9.82
CA GLU A 111 12.72 -12.92 8.72
C GLU A 111 12.08 -14.11 7.98
N LYS A 112 11.48 -15.07 8.69
CA LYS A 112 10.65 -16.14 8.09
C LYS A 112 9.44 -15.58 7.34
N GLY A 113 8.77 -14.57 7.90
CA GLY A 113 7.64 -13.90 7.23
C GLY A 113 8.07 -13.15 5.96
N CYS A 114 9.20 -12.46 6.00
CA CYS A 114 9.74 -11.69 4.88
C CYS A 114 10.31 -12.60 3.77
N LEU A 115 10.95 -13.73 4.11
CA LEU A 115 11.39 -14.73 3.12
C LEU A 115 10.18 -15.39 2.44
N ARG A 116 9.12 -15.72 3.19
CA ARG A 116 7.88 -16.25 2.61
C ARG A 116 7.22 -15.25 1.65
N CYS A 117 7.15 -13.97 2.02
CA CYS A 117 6.64 -12.93 1.13
C CYS A 117 7.55 -12.66 -0.08
N GLY A 118 8.87 -12.67 0.11
CA GLY A 118 9.85 -12.44 -0.95
C GLY A 118 9.90 -13.57 -1.98
N CYS A 119 9.79 -14.83 -1.55
CA CYS A 119 9.68 -15.97 -2.46
C CYS A 119 8.34 -16.00 -3.21
N ALA A 120 7.24 -15.61 -2.55
CA ALA A 120 5.94 -15.48 -3.21
C ALA A 120 5.94 -14.34 -4.26
N LEU A 121 6.49 -13.18 -3.93
CA LEU A 121 6.50 -12.01 -4.82
C LEU A 121 7.60 -12.04 -5.90
N GLY A 122 8.75 -12.65 -5.61
CA GLY A 122 9.93 -12.60 -6.49
C GLY A 122 10.14 -13.79 -7.44
N GLY A 123 9.45 -14.92 -7.24
CA GLY A 123 9.80 -16.18 -7.92
C GLY A 123 8.85 -16.70 -9.01
N GLY A 124 7.57 -16.28 -9.03
CA GLY A 124 6.61 -16.87 -9.98
C GLY A 124 5.31 -16.11 -10.23
N ILE A 125 4.97 -15.11 -9.42
CA ILE A 125 3.70 -14.38 -9.53
C ILE A 125 3.79 -13.22 -10.53
N LEU A 126 4.93 -12.55 -10.65
CA LEU A 126 5.12 -11.40 -11.55
C LEU A 126 4.85 -11.71 -13.05
N PRO A 127 5.36 -12.82 -13.64
CA PRO A 127 5.10 -13.11 -15.05
C PRO A 127 3.65 -13.51 -15.31
N VAL A 128 3.05 -14.26 -14.37
CA VAL A 128 1.69 -14.80 -14.52
C VAL A 128 0.65 -13.69 -14.32
N TRP A 129 0.84 -12.79 -13.37
CA TRP A 129 -0.11 -11.70 -13.14
C TRP A 129 -0.13 -10.68 -14.28
N GLY A 130 1.00 -10.42 -14.95
CA GLY A 130 1.03 -9.56 -16.15
C GLY A 130 0.23 -10.14 -17.31
N LEU A 131 0.37 -11.44 -17.57
CA LEU A 131 -0.37 -12.14 -18.63
C LEU A 131 -1.86 -12.32 -18.31
N VAL A 132 -2.18 -12.73 -17.07
CA VAL A 132 -3.57 -12.95 -16.65
C VAL A 132 -4.32 -11.62 -16.56
N SER A 133 -3.74 -10.57 -15.99
CA SER A 133 -4.41 -9.26 -15.92
C SER A 133 -4.66 -8.65 -17.30
N GLY A 134 -3.70 -8.76 -18.24
CA GLY A 134 -3.85 -8.26 -19.60
C GLY A 134 -4.95 -8.97 -20.39
N LEU A 135 -5.00 -10.30 -20.32
CA LEU A 135 -5.99 -11.11 -21.04
C LEU A 135 -7.42 -10.88 -20.51
N TRP A 136 -7.56 -10.77 -19.17
CA TRP A 136 -8.84 -10.45 -18.54
C TRP A 136 -9.30 -9.03 -18.87
N TYR A 137 -8.40 -8.05 -18.87
CA TYR A 137 -8.74 -6.67 -19.23
C TYR A 137 -9.17 -6.56 -20.70
N ALA A 138 -8.49 -7.24 -21.63
CA ALA A 138 -8.87 -7.28 -23.04
C ALA A 138 -10.26 -7.90 -23.23
N THR A 139 -10.50 -9.07 -22.64
CA THR A 139 -11.80 -9.77 -22.74
C THR A 139 -12.93 -8.95 -22.15
N LEU A 140 -12.70 -8.34 -20.99
CA LEU A 140 -13.69 -7.49 -20.33
C LEU A 140 -13.96 -6.21 -21.12
N SER A 141 -12.92 -5.57 -21.67
CA SER A 141 -13.08 -4.38 -22.51
C SER A 141 -13.93 -4.68 -23.75
N GLN A 142 -13.70 -5.83 -24.40
CA GLN A 142 -14.51 -6.30 -25.51
C GLN A 142 -15.97 -6.53 -25.10
N HIS A 143 -16.20 -7.17 -23.94
CA HIS A 143 -17.55 -7.39 -23.43
C HIS A 143 -18.29 -6.07 -23.14
N VAL A 144 -17.61 -5.11 -22.50
CA VAL A 144 -18.18 -3.78 -22.22
C VAL A 144 -18.51 -3.05 -23.51
N THR A 145 -17.64 -3.08 -24.52
CA THR A 145 -17.93 -2.47 -25.83
C THR A 145 -19.13 -3.12 -26.52
N LYS A 146 -19.25 -4.46 -26.49
CA LYS A 146 -20.37 -5.17 -27.11
C LYS A 146 -21.70 -4.81 -26.43
N LEU A 147 -21.73 -4.79 -25.10
CA LEU A 147 -22.92 -4.43 -24.34
C LEU A 147 -23.33 -2.97 -24.60
N ALA A 148 -22.37 -2.05 -24.60
CA ALA A 148 -22.63 -0.64 -24.89
C ALA A 148 -23.17 -0.43 -26.31
N ILE A 149 -22.61 -1.13 -27.31
CA ILE A 149 -23.12 -1.10 -28.69
C ILE A 149 -24.55 -1.64 -28.75
N GLN A 150 -24.83 -2.78 -28.10
CA GLN A 150 -26.17 -3.35 -28.07
C GLN A 150 -27.21 -2.40 -27.46
N LYS A 151 -26.88 -1.79 -26.31
CA LYS A 151 -27.75 -0.80 -25.67
C LYS A 151 -27.95 0.46 -26.50
N GLY A 152 -26.88 0.92 -27.16
CA GLY A 152 -26.98 2.00 -28.14
C GLY A 152 -27.92 1.64 -29.28
N ILE A 153 -27.81 0.43 -29.84
CA ILE A 153 -28.66 -0.04 -30.94
C ILE A 153 -30.13 -0.07 -30.52
N GLU A 154 -30.45 -0.62 -29.34
CA GLU A 154 -31.82 -0.64 -28.81
C GLU A 154 -32.42 0.77 -28.76
N ALA A 155 -31.66 1.75 -28.24
CA ALA A 155 -32.10 3.14 -28.16
C ALA A 155 -32.21 3.82 -29.53
N GLY A 156 -31.24 3.58 -30.43
CA GLY A 156 -31.27 4.11 -31.80
C GLY A 156 -32.46 3.56 -32.59
N LEU A 157 -32.80 2.28 -32.42
CA LEU A 157 -33.97 1.66 -33.04
C LEU A 157 -35.28 2.20 -32.47
N GLU A 158 -35.37 2.39 -31.15
CA GLU A 158 -36.56 2.99 -30.53
C GLU A 158 -36.81 4.41 -31.05
N GLU A 159 -35.76 5.22 -31.14
CA GLU A 159 -35.84 6.56 -31.69
C GLU A 159 -36.13 6.53 -33.20
N GLY A 160 -35.49 5.64 -33.96
CA GLY A 160 -35.72 5.52 -35.39
C GLY A 160 -37.15 5.13 -35.73
N ILE A 161 -37.79 4.25 -34.95
CA ILE A 161 -39.22 3.92 -35.12
C ILE A 161 -40.08 5.17 -34.94
N LYS A 162 -39.80 5.99 -33.92
CA LYS A 162 -40.51 7.26 -33.69
C LYS A 162 -40.31 8.22 -34.86
N GLN A 163 -39.07 8.38 -35.32
CA GLN A 163 -38.71 9.27 -36.41
C GLN A 163 -39.36 8.84 -37.75
N ILE A 164 -39.41 7.54 -38.05
CA ILE A 164 -40.12 7.03 -39.24
C ILE A 164 -41.61 7.39 -39.19
N GLY A 165 -42.23 7.27 -38.01
CA GLY A 165 -43.61 7.72 -37.79
C GLY A 165 -43.80 9.22 -38.08
N LEU A 166 -42.85 10.07 -37.66
CA LEU A 166 -42.87 11.51 -37.92
C LEU A 166 -42.68 11.83 -39.41
N ILE A 167 -41.76 11.14 -40.10
CA ILE A 167 -41.54 11.29 -41.53
C ILE A 167 -42.82 10.96 -42.31
N PHE A 168 -43.48 9.87 -41.93
CA PHE A 168 -44.77 9.50 -42.52
C PHE A 168 -45.84 10.56 -42.28
N GLN A 169 -46.01 11.03 -41.05
CA GLN A 169 -47.02 12.04 -40.70
C GLN A 169 -46.79 13.38 -41.40
N LYS A 170 -45.54 13.72 -41.73
CA LYS A 170 -45.20 14.93 -42.49
C LYS A 170 -45.53 14.81 -43.98
N SER A 171 -45.46 13.59 -44.53
CA SER A 171 -45.58 13.31 -45.97
C SER A 171 -46.93 12.72 -46.39
N SER A 172 -47.72 12.23 -45.44
CA SER A 172 -49.00 11.57 -45.69
C SER A 172 -49.91 11.62 -44.46
N TYR A 173 -51.18 11.28 -44.69
CA TYR A 173 -52.15 10.99 -43.63
C TYR A 173 -52.29 9.48 -43.47
N GLY A 174 -52.85 9.01 -42.35
CA GLY A 174 -53.10 7.60 -42.09
C GLY A 174 -52.55 7.10 -40.75
N THR A 175 -52.78 5.82 -40.48
CA THR A 175 -52.31 5.16 -39.24
C THR A 175 -50.91 4.56 -39.46
N VAL A 176 -50.02 4.73 -38.48
CA VAL A 176 -48.70 4.09 -38.48
C VAL A 176 -48.78 2.76 -37.72
N PRO A 177 -48.31 1.63 -38.30
CA PRO A 177 -48.20 0.37 -37.57
C PRO A 177 -47.29 0.52 -36.35
N LYS A 178 -47.59 -0.21 -35.27
CA LYS A 178 -46.69 -0.26 -34.11
C LYS A 178 -45.58 -1.27 -34.39
N PHE A 179 -44.35 -0.78 -34.50
CA PHE A 179 -43.15 -1.61 -34.60
C PHE A 179 -42.48 -1.74 -33.23
N THR A 180 -41.91 -2.91 -32.94
CA THR A 180 -41.08 -3.13 -31.74
C THR A 180 -39.60 -3.22 -32.12
N VAL A 181 -38.72 -2.89 -31.17
CA VAL A 181 -37.27 -3.03 -31.35
C VAL A 181 -36.89 -4.49 -31.65
N GLU A 182 -37.61 -5.46 -31.07
CA GLU A 182 -37.39 -6.90 -31.31
C GLU A 182 -37.63 -7.29 -32.78
N GLN A 183 -38.67 -6.74 -33.41
CA GLN A 183 -38.94 -6.97 -34.84
C GLN A 183 -37.84 -6.39 -35.72
N MET A 184 -37.25 -5.25 -35.34
CA MET A 184 -36.11 -4.68 -36.06
C MET A 184 -34.86 -5.52 -35.90
N LEU A 185 -34.55 -5.97 -34.67
CA LEU A 185 -33.38 -6.79 -34.37
C LEU A 185 -33.43 -8.17 -35.02
N SER A 186 -34.63 -8.68 -35.31
CA SER A 186 -34.82 -9.97 -35.99
C SER A 186 -34.24 -10.01 -37.41
N SER A 187 -33.98 -8.85 -38.03
CA SER A 187 -33.28 -8.75 -39.32
C SER A 187 -31.84 -9.29 -39.29
N GLY A 188 -31.17 -9.20 -38.13
CA GLY A 188 -29.72 -9.39 -38.03
C GLY A 188 -28.87 -8.30 -38.67
N GLU A 189 -29.47 -7.22 -39.21
CA GLU A 189 -28.75 -6.15 -39.92
C GLU A 189 -28.15 -5.12 -38.93
N PHE A 190 -28.83 -4.86 -37.81
CA PHE A 190 -28.42 -3.86 -36.81
C PHE A 190 -27.48 -4.45 -35.76
N THR A 191 -26.22 -4.72 -36.13
CA THR A 191 -25.22 -5.32 -35.21
C THR A 191 -24.07 -4.40 -34.83
N LYS A 192 -23.76 -3.40 -35.67
CA LYS A 192 -22.62 -2.49 -35.49
C LYS A 192 -23.03 -1.03 -35.30
N GLY A 193 -24.27 -0.70 -35.63
CA GLY A 193 -24.82 0.64 -35.60
C GLY A 193 -26.26 0.62 -36.08
N VAL A 194 -26.86 1.81 -36.11
CA VAL A 194 -28.23 2.02 -36.57
C VAL A 194 -28.20 3.08 -37.66
N ASP A 195 -28.75 2.74 -38.82
CA ASP A 195 -28.97 3.67 -39.93
C ASP A 195 -30.47 3.75 -40.23
N LEU A 196 -30.99 4.97 -40.34
CA LEU A 196 -32.42 5.19 -40.48
C LEU A 196 -32.97 4.68 -41.82
N PHE A 197 -32.19 4.75 -42.90
CA PHE A 197 -32.59 4.24 -44.20
C PHE A 197 -32.64 2.71 -44.20
N ASP A 198 -31.65 2.06 -43.59
CA ASP A 198 -31.66 0.60 -43.40
C ASP A 198 -32.88 0.15 -42.57
N MET A 199 -33.28 0.91 -41.56
CA MET A 199 -34.53 0.65 -40.82
C MET A 199 -35.77 0.73 -41.72
N VAL A 200 -35.88 1.78 -42.54
CA VAL A 200 -37.00 1.95 -43.49
C VAL A 200 -37.03 0.81 -44.50
N LYS A 201 -35.86 0.38 -44.99
CA LYS A 201 -35.70 -0.75 -45.90
C LYS A 201 -36.15 -2.06 -45.26
N HIS A 202 -35.73 -2.33 -44.01
CA HIS A 202 -36.17 -3.53 -43.29
C HIS A 202 -37.69 -3.52 -43.06
N ILE A 203 -38.26 -2.39 -42.63
CA ILE A 203 -39.72 -2.24 -42.50
C ILE A 203 -40.42 -2.58 -43.81
N ASN A 204 -39.95 -2.05 -44.94
CA ASN A 204 -40.53 -2.34 -46.26
C ASN A 204 -40.60 -3.86 -46.56
N THR A 205 -39.66 -4.65 -46.05
CA THR A 205 -39.70 -6.11 -46.22
C THR A 205 -40.79 -6.78 -45.37
N MET A 206 -41.10 -6.25 -44.18
CA MET A 206 -42.13 -6.78 -43.28
C MET A 206 -43.54 -6.71 -43.89
N TYR A 207 -43.79 -5.79 -44.83
CA TYR A 207 -45.08 -5.71 -45.55
C TYR A 207 -45.46 -7.05 -46.19
N LYS A 208 -44.46 -7.79 -46.71
CA LYS A 208 -44.68 -9.07 -47.40
C LYS A 208 -45.20 -10.17 -46.48
N GLU A 209 -45.02 -10.02 -45.16
CA GLU A 209 -45.37 -11.03 -44.16
C GLU A 209 -46.78 -10.82 -43.58
N SER A 210 -47.32 -9.60 -43.63
CA SER A 210 -48.67 -9.30 -43.12
C SER A 210 -49.29 -8.03 -43.76
N PRO A 211 -49.92 -8.16 -44.95
CA PRO A 211 -50.56 -7.02 -45.61
C PRO A 211 -51.92 -6.72 -44.97
N ASP A 212 -51.92 -5.93 -43.90
CA ASP A 212 -53.14 -5.34 -43.36
C ASP A 212 -53.53 -4.09 -44.16
N SER A 213 -54.71 -4.15 -44.79
CA SER A 213 -55.28 -3.07 -45.60
C SER A 213 -55.42 -1.74 -44.85
N THR A 214 -55.48 -1.78 -43.51
CA THR A 214 -55.55 -0.61 -42.61
C THR A 214 -54.34 0.31 -42.74
N TYR A 215 -53.17 -0.22 -43.09
CA TYR A 215 -51.91 0.52 -43.19
C TYR A 215 -51.43 0.71 -44.62
N SER A 216 -52.30 0.52 -45.61
CA SER A 216 -51.97 0.62 -47.05
C SER A 216 -51.25 1.93 -47.42
N GLN A 217 -51.69 3.07 -46.86
CA GLN A 217 -51.05 4.37 -47.10
C GLN A 217 -49.63 4.44 -46.53
N PHE A 218 -49.41 3.86 -45.34
CA PHE A 218 -48.08 3.75 -44.74
C PHE A 218 -47.16 2.90 -45.59
N TRP A 219 -47.61 1.72 -46.02
CA TRP A 219 -46.81 0.82 -46.84
C TRP A 219 -46.46 1.38 -48.20
N SER A 220 -47.40 2.07 -48.87
CA SER A 220 -47.12 2.78 -50.12
C SER A 220 -46.03 3.81 -49.92
N LYS A 221 -46.10 4.61 -48.85
CA LYS A 221 -45.12 5.67 -48.59
C LYS A 221 -43.73 5.12 -48.26
N ILE A 222 -43.65 4.07 -47.45
CA ILE A 222 -42.38 3.39 -47.16
C ILE A 222 -41.80 2.79 -48.44
N TYR A 223 -42.64 2.19 -49.29
CA TYR A 223 -42.20 1.67 -50.58
C TYR A 223 -41.60 2.78 -51.45
N ASP A 224 -42.31 3.90 -51.63
CA ASP A 224 -41.85 5.06 -52.41
C ASP A 224 -40.50 5.59 -51.90
N MET A 225 -40.31 5.66 -50.57
CA MET A 225 -39.05 6.10 -49.95
C MET A 225 -37.87 5.18 -50.30
N VAL A 226 -38.11 3.87 -50.43
CA VAL A 226 -37.05 2.89 -50.72
C VAL A 226 -36.77 2.78 -52.21
N THR A 227 -37.81 2.85 -53.07
CA THR A 227 -37.69 2.54 -54.51
C THR A 227 -37.53 3.76 -55.40
N GLU A 228 -38.24 4.86 -55.13
CA GLU A 228 -38.24 6.06 -55.98
C GLU A 228 -37.28 7.14 -55.46
N GLY A 229 -37.20 7.31 -54.14
CA GLY A 229 -36.33 8.34 -53.53
C GLY A 229 -34.84 7.97 -53.54
N GLY A 230 -34.51 6.68 -53.34
CA GLY A 230 -33.14 6.25 -53.13
C GLY A 230 -32.52 6.80 -51.83
N ILE A 231 -31.34 6.29 -51.46
CA ILE A 231 -30.67 6.64 -50.20
C ILE A 231 -30.27 8.12 -50.13
N ASP A 232 -29.83 8.70 -51.24
CA ASP A 232 -29.32 10.08 -51.29
C ASP A 232 -30.44 11.10 -51.03
N ALA A 233 -31.59 10.98 -51.72
CA ALA A 233 -32.71 11.89 -51.49
C ALA A 233 -33.32 11.67 -50.10
N PHE A 234 -33.40 10.41 -49.63
CA PHE A 234 -33.87 10.13 -48.28
C PHE A 234 -33.02 10.86 -47.24
N ASN A 235 -31.69 10.79 -47.37
CA ASN A 235 -30.76 11.43 -46.44
C ASN A 235 -30.85 12.96 -46.48
N GLU A 236 -31.01 13.55 -47.66
CA GLU A 236 -31.16 15.00 -47.83
C GLU A 236 -32.42 15.53 -47.13
N TYR A 237 -33.57 14.87 -47.30
CA TYR A 237 -34.83 15.32 -46.72
C TYR A 237 -34.99 15.01 -45.22
N ASN A 238 -34.22 14.05 -44.70
CA ASN A 238 -34.38 13.53 -43.34
C ASN A 238 -33.15 13.73 -42.44
N GLU A 239 -32.27 14.67 -42.78
CA GLU A 239 -31.04 14.95 -42.04
C GLU A 239 -31.27 15.12 -40.52
N ALA A 240 -32.29 15.89 -40.12
CA ALA A 240 -32.62 16.09 -38.70
C ALA A 240 -33.09 14.80 -38.00
N ASN A 241 -33.81 13.94 -38.71
CA ASN A 241 -34.31 12.67 -38.18
C ASN A 241 -33.15 11.68 -38.02
N ILE A 242 -32.25 11.63 -39.00
CA ILE A 242 -31.01 10.83 -38.96
C ILE A 242 -30.12 11.31 -37.81
N ALA A 243 -29.99 12.62 -37.63
CA ALA A 243 -29.24 13.21 -36.51
C ALA A 243 -29.84 12.82 -35.14
N ALA A 244 -31.17 12.75 -35.02
CA ALA A 244 -31.82 12.30 -33.79
C ALA A 244 -31.51 10.83 -33.47
N VAL A 245 -31.57 9.95 -34.47
CA VAL A 245 -31.29 8.51 -34.32
C VAL A 245 -29.82 8.27 -33.98
N THR A 246 -28.91 8.91 -34.70
CA THR A 246 -27.46 8.80 -34.44
C THR A 246 -27.10 9.35 -33.07
N LYS A 247 -27.72 10.45 -32.64
CA LYS A 247 -27.56 11.00 -31.30
C LYS A 247 -28.05 10.03 -30.22
N ALA A 248 -29.25 9.46 -30.37
CA ALA A 248 -29.77 8.49 -29.41
C ALA A 248 -28.86 7.25 -29.29
N PHE A 249 -28.36 6.74 -30.42
CA PHE A 249 -27.41 5.64 -30.46
C PHE A 249 -26.10 5.97 -29.72
N GLU A 250 -25.43 7.09 -30.07
CA GLU A 250 -24.12 7.43 -29.50
C GLU A 250 -24.20 7.87 -28.04
N GLU A 251 -25.23 8.62 -27.63
CA GLU A 251 -25.38 9.07 -26.23
C GLU A 251 -25.57 7.88 -25.28
N VAL A 252 -26.45 6.93 -25.63
CA VAL A 252 -26.71 5.75 -24.80
C VAL A 252 -25.52 4.81 -24.80
N LYS A 253 -24.87 4.58 -25.95
CA LYS A 253 -23.65 3.78 -26.05
C LYS A 253 -22.52 4.38 -25.20
N ALA A 254 -22.31 5.69 -25.27
CA ALA A 254 -21.30 6.38 -24.46
C ALA A 254 -21.63 6.31 -22.97
N ALA A 255 -22.89 6.51 -22.59
CA ALA A 255 -23.33 6.45 -21.20
C ALA A 255 -23.15 5.05 -20.58
N GLU A 256 -23.53 3.98 -21.29
CA GLU A 256 -23.35 2.60 -20.84
C GLU A 256 -21.87 2.21 -20.74
N PHE A 257 -21.06 2.62 -21.73
CA PHE A 257 -19.62 2.41 -21.70
C PHE A 257 -18.99 3.10 -20.49
N LEU A 258 -19.34 4.37 -20.23
CA LEU A 258 -18.86 5.13 -19.07
C LEU A 258 -19.32 4.53 -17.74
N ALA A 259 -20.57 4.09 -17.62
CA ALA A 259 -21.09 3.49 -16.40
C ALA A 259 -20.31 2.22 -16.01
N LYS A 260 -20.01 1.34 -16.98
CA LYS A 260 -19.26 0.10 -16.73
C LYS A 260 -17.78 0.35 -16.49
N THR A 261 -17.15 1.22 -17.28
CA THR A 261 -15.71 1.57 -17.11
C THR A 261 -15.45 2.35 -15.84
N GLY A 262 -16.36 3.24 -15.43
CA GLY A 262 -16.28 4.00 -14.18
C GLY A 262 -16.21 3.10 -12.95
N LEU A 263 -17.08 2.08 -12.88
CA LEU A 263 -17.05 1.07 -11.82
C LEU A 263 -15.70 0.33 -11.76
N LEU A 264 -15.14 -0.04 -12.91
CA LEU A 264 -13.84 -0.71 -12.99
C LEU A 264 -12.70 0.21 -12.58
N SER A 265 -12.73 1.49 -12.97
CA SER A 265 -11.71 2.44 -12.57
C SER A 265 -11.65 2.60 -11.05
N ASN A 266 -12.80 2.65 -10.38
CA ASN A 266 -12.88 2.74 -8.93
C ASN A 266 -12.31 1.49 -8.23
N THR A 267 -12.61 0.29 -8.73
CA THR A 267 -12.07 -0.96 -8.17
C THR A 267 -10.56 -1.08 -8.39
N ILE A 268 -10.06 -0.67 -9.56
CA ILE A 268 -8.63 -0.62 -9.86
C ILE A 268 -7.93 0.37 -8.92
N ILE A 269 -8.48 1.57 -8.73
CA ILE A 269 -7.93 2.58 -7.82
C ILE A 269 -7.88 2.02 -6.38
N ALA A 270 -8.95 1.39 -5.90
CA ALA A 270 -8.98 0.79 -4.57
C ALA A 270 -7.92 -0.32 -4.41
N SER A 271 -7.72 -1.16 -5.43
CA SER A 271 -6.67 -2.18 -5.46
C SER A 271 -5.26 -1.56 -5.37
N ILE A 272 -4.98 -0.52 -6.17
CA ILE A 272 -3.68 0.19 -6.15
C ILE A 272 -3.42 0.81 -4.77
N VAL A 273 -4.42 1.48 -4.18
CA VAL A 273 -4.31 2.07 -2.83
C VAL A 273 -3.98 0.99 -1.80
N THR A 274 -4.62 -0.17 -1.88
CA THR A 274 -4.37 -1.30 -0.98
C THR A 274 -2.93 -1.83 -1.11
N ILE A 275 -2.43 -1.98 -2.34
CA ILE A 275 -1.03 -2.39 -2.59
C ILE A 275 -0.05 -1.39 -2.01
N ILE A 276 -0.28 -0.08 -2.19
CA ILE A 276 0.58 0.97 -1.63
C ILE A 276 0.64 0.89 -0.10
N ILE A 277 -0.49 0.64 0.57
CA ILE A 277 -0.54 0.47 2.03
C ILE A 277 0.32 -0.72 2.47
N ILE A 278 0.21 -1.87 1.79
CA ILE A 278 1.02 -3.06 2.09
C ILE A 278 2.51 -2.78 1.91
N VAL A 279 2.90 -2.10 0.81
CA VAL A 279 4.29 -1.72 0.55
C VAL A 279 4.81 -0.77 1.63
N LEU A 280 4.02 0.22 2.06
CA LEU A 280 4.40 1.12 3.15
C LEU A 280 4.64 0.37 4.46
N ILE A 281 3.77 -0.59 4.83
CA ILE A 281 3.94 -1.43 6.01
C ILE A 281 5.26 -2.23 5.90
N MET A 282 5.53 -2.85 4.75
CA MET A 282 6.78 -3.58 4.50
C MET A 282 8.01 -2.69 4.65
N VAL A 283 7.97 -1.46 4.14
CA VAL A 283 9.07 -0.48 4.28
C VAL A 283 9.28 -0.09 5.74
N ILE A 284 8.21 0.15 6.50
CA ILE A 284 8.31 0.47 7.94
C ILE A 284 8.96 -0.70 8.70
N ILE A 285 8.48 -1.93 8.49
CA ILE A 285 9.05 -3.13 9.11
C ILE A 285 10.53 -3.29 8.73
N TYR A 286 10.86 -3.11 7.46
CA TYR A 286 12.24 -3.17 6.97
C TYR A 286 13.15 -2.14 7.65
N LEU A 287 12.69 -0.88 7.77
CA LEU A 287 13.45 0.18 8.44
C LEU A 287 13.67 -0.13 9.92
N VAL A 288 12.66 -0.65 10.62
CA VAL A 288 12.76 -1.08 12.02
C VAL A 288 13.81 -2.20 12.15
N LEU A 289 13.74 -3.24 11.32
CA LEU A 289 14.70 -4.34 11.33
C LEU A 289 16.13 -3.87 11.02
N ARG A 290 16.29 -3.02 10.00
CA ARG A 290 17.58 -2.46 9.61
C ARG A 290 18.20 -1.63 10.73
N TYR A 291 17.40 -0.78 11.37
CA TYR A 291 17.83 0.01 12.53
C TYR A 291 18.32 -0.89 13.67
N ARG A 292 17.57 -1.97 13.97
CA ARG A 292 17.95 -2.94 15.02
C ARG A 292 19.26 -3.66 14.72
N ARG A 293 19.46 -4.14 13.48
CA ARG A 293 20.73 -4.78 13.06
C ARG A 293 21.92 -3.82 13.25
N LYS A 294 21.78 -2.56 12.85
CA LYS A 294 22.83 -1.54 13.00
C LYS A 294 23.17 -1.27 14.48
N LYS A 295 22.16 -1.22 15.36
CA LYS A 295 22.37 -1.05 16.81
C LYS A 295 23.10 -2.24 17.44
N LYS A 296 22.78 -3.47 17.03
CA LYS A 296 23.46 -4.69 17.50
C LYS A 296 24.94 -4.70 17.11
N MET A 297 25.26 -4.31 15.88
CA MET A 297 26.64 -4.21 15.39
C MET A 297 27.47 -3.18 16.16
N LYS A 298 26.90 -1.99 16.45
CA LYS A 298 27.56 -0.96 17.27
C LYS A 298 27.88 -1.45 18.68
N LYS A 299 26.94 -2.13 19.33
CA LYS A 299 27.15 -2.70 20.67
C LYS A 299 28.27 -3.75 20.65
N ARG A 300 28.26 -4.68 19.67
CA ARG A 300 29.32 -5.68 19.52
C ARG A 300 30.69 -5.05 19.39
N ALA A 301 30.82 -4.02 18.55
CA ALA A 301 32.08 -3.29 18.38
C ALA A 301 32.59 -2.60 19.66
N GLN A 302 31.69 -2.13 20.53
CA GLN A 302 32.06 -1.57 21.83
C GLN A 302 32.56 -2.66 22.80
N TYR A 303 31.90 -3.81 22.84
CA TYR A 303 32.33 -4.91 23.70
C TYR A 303 33.66 -5.53 23.26
N THR A 304 33.92 -5.69 21.95
CA THR A 304 35.23 -6.17 21.47
C THR A 304 36.36 -5.21 21.81
N LYS A 305 36.11 -3.89 21.80
CA LYS A 305 37.12 -2.91 22.24
C LYS A 305 37.47 -3.04 23.73
N LEU A 306 36.46 -3.28 24.57
CA LEU A 306 36.66 -3.45 26.02
C LEU A 306 37.33 -4.78 26.40
N LEU A 307 37.17 -5.82 25.57
CA LEU A 307 37.76 -7.15 25.79
C LEU A 307 39.23 -7.25 25.36
N ASN A 308 39.65 -6.39 24.44
CA ASN A 308 41.03 -6.34 23.92
C ASN A 308 41.91 -5.31 24.66
N GLN A 309 41.40 -4.71 25.73
CA GLN A 309 42.11 -3.82 26.66
C GLN A 309 42.42 -4.59 27.95
#